data_AF-A0A0N4XHN3-F1
#
_entry.id   AF-A0A0N4XHN3-F1
#
_cell.length_a   1.000
_cell.length_b   1.000
_cell.length_c   1.000
_cell.angle_alpha   90.00
_cell.angle_beta   90.00
_cell.angle_gamma   90.00
#
_symmetry.space_group_name_H-M   'P 1'
#
loop_
_entity.id
_entity.type
_entity.pdbx_description
1 polymer ?
#
loop_
_entity_poly.entity_id
_entity_poly.type
_entity_poly.pdbx_seq_one_letter_code
_entity_poly.pdbx_strand_id
1 'polypeptide(L)'
;MASFQSDAPLEWMTDDCQVHGFHWRAGAKRDTVGIWVWGEPIMIEAASGEMYAVLLVQCLMDTQGTFDNSSTYQQCLTIFALSTIVSCVQHLSLFVEYGKLAMSEEQRFGKPFQTLVFCVRDFRNPEEYGYGEQGGEKFLKQVLTTSADQPEELRCVREQLSGCFEQISCFLLPHPGYRVAERQSFRGHVKELRPIFREELKKMIPSLLNPHALQPKIINGKAVTCRKLMQYFKEYANSFDGSTLPEANSILNANAKLICIEAAHEAKVAYCRGMDRSTMGSRMMPEKRLLEAHIKHGITALNIYDKCPKIGTAEIRNRLLAKLQEDINAELERYKRLNMAKKVTGCASAMTACGDSALLGLGLGAAASGERGVLLAAPFHLAN
;
A
#
# COMPACT_ATOMS: atom_id res chain seq x y z
N MET A 1 18.06 -9.26 22.67
CA MET A 1 17.55 -8.62 23.90
C MET A 1 18.34 -7.35 24.14
N ALA A 2 17.80 -6.21 23.75
CA ALA A 2 18.20 -4.90 24.26
C ALA A 2 16.88 -4.15 24.46
N SER A 3 16.46 -4.06 25.72
CA SER A 3 15.26 -3.37 26.17
C SER A 3 15.46 -1.87 26.05
N PHE A 4 14.74 -1.20 25.14
CA PHE A 4 14.61 0.25 25.17
C PHE A 4 13.53 0.62 26.20
N GLN A 5 13.92 0.61 27.48
CA GLN A 5 13.27 1.40 28.50
C GLN A 5 14.13 2.65 28.72
N SER A 6 13.76 3.75 28.08
CA SER A 6 14.15 5.09 28.51
C SER A 6 13.02 6.06 28.21
N ASP A 7 12.19 6.33 29.22
CA ASP A 7 11.15 7.37 29.26
C ASP A 7 11.77 8.79 29.40
N ALA A 8 12.91 9.04 28.75
CA ALA A 8 13.42 10.39 28.56
C ALA A 8 12.91 10.90 27.21
N PRO A 9 12.34 12.12 27.10
CA PRO A 9 12.00 12.66 25.80
C PRO A 9 13.29 12.75 24.99
N LEU A 10 13.42 11.87 23.99
CA LEU A 10 14.56 11.89 23.08
C LEU A 10 14.58 13.26 22.42
N GLU A 11 15.59 14.07 22.72
CA GLU A 11 15.75 15.36 22.07
C GLU A 11 16.25 15.12 20.64
N TRP A 12 15.28 14.92 19.73
CA TRP A 12 15.54 14.56 18.34
C TRP A 12 16.03 15.73 17.48
N MET A 13 15.94 16.96 17.99
CA MET A 13 16.37 18.18 17.31
C MET A 13 17.18 19.08 18.24
N THR A 14 18.50 18.98 18.14
CA THR A 14 19.49 19.79 18.88
C THR A 14 20.13 20.84 17.97
N ASP A 15 20.76 21.86 18.56
CA ASP A 15 21.35 22.98 17.82
C ASP A 15 22.56 22.58 16.97
N ASP A 16 23.26 21.52 17.38
CA ASP A 16 24.38 20.93 16.66
C ASP A 16 23.96 20.05 15.48
N CYS A 17 22.66 19.77 15.31
CA CYS A 17 22.18 18.97 14.19
C CYS A 17 22.32 19.73 12.86
N GLN A 18 22.67 18.96 11.83
CA GLN A 18 22.58 19.36 10.44
C GLN A 18 21.52 18.49 9.76
N VAL A 19 20.61 19.14 9.01
CA VAL A 19 19.54 18.43 8.27
C VAL A 19 20.16 17.68 7.09
N HIS A 20 20.04 16.35 7.15
CA HIS A 20 20.37 15.42 6.08
C HIS A 20 19.13 14.60 5.71
N GLY A 21 19.10 14.04 4.50
CA GLY A 21 17.97 13.23 4.03
C GLY A 21 17.72 13.43 2.54
N PHE A 22 16.47 13.69 2.18
CA PHE A 22 16.12 14.07 0.80
C PHE A 22 16.93 15.29 0.37
N HIS A 23 17.40 15.28 -0.87
CA HIS A 23 18.14 16.39 -1.44
C HIS A 23 17.25 17.63 -1.49
N TRP A 24 17.78 18.76 -1.02
CA TRP A 24 17.11 20.05 -1.03
C TRP A 24 18.13 21.15 -1.38
N ARG A 25 17.69 22.17 -2.10
CA ARG A 25 18.50 23.36 -2.40
C ARG A 25 17.67 24.63 -2.44
N ALA A 26 18.32 25.76 -2.17
CA ALA A 26 17.77 27.08 -2.47
C ALA A 26 18.01 27.43 -3.95
N GLY A 27 17.04 28.09 -4.58
CA GLY A 27 17.17 28.62 -5.94
C GLY A 27 15.88 28.50 -6.74
N ALA A 28 15.76 29.31 -7.81
CA ALA A 28 14.56 29.34 -8.65
C ALA A 28 14.39 28.11 -9.56
N LYS A 29 15.43 27.27 -9.69
CA LYS A 29 15.38 26.04 -10.48
C LYS A 29 15.00 24.87 -9.58
N ARG A 30 13.98 24.12 -9.98
CA ARG A 30 13.52 22.89 -9.32
C ARG A 30 14.66 21.94 -8.98
N ASP A 31 14.49 21.19 -7.91
CA ASP A 31 15.50 20.28 -7.41
C ASP A 31 15.01 18.83 -7.46
N THR A 32 13.84 18.57 -6.89
CA THR A 32 13.18 17.27 -6.90
C THR A 32 12.12 17.18 -8.01
N VAL A 33 12.11 16.07 -8.74
CA VAL A 33 11.06 15.73 -9.72
C VAL A 33 10.46 14.38 -9.35
N GLY A 34 9.13 14.29 -9.33
CA GLY A 34 8.40 13.06 -9.04
C GLY A 34 8.14 12.79 -7.56
N ILE A 35 7.94 11.51 -7.21
CA ILE A 35 7.66 11.04 -5.85
C ILE A 35 8.91 10.31 -5.34
N TRP A 36 9.40 10.71 -4.17
CA TRP A 36 10.54 10.10 -3.52
C TRP A 36 10.07 9.34 -2.29
N VAL A 37 10.58 8.12 -2.11
CA VAL A 37 10.31 7.30 -0.93
C VAL A 37 11.63 7.07 -0.23
N TRP A 38 11.64 7.20 1.09
CA TRP A 38 12.82 6.88 1.88
C TRP A 38 13.18 5.39 1.72
N GLY A 39 14.47 5.10 1.52
CA GLY A 39 14.92 3.77 1.09
C GLY A 39 14.67 2.66 2.11
N GLU A 40 14.60 3.00 3.41
CA GLU A 40 14.40 2.04 4.49
C GLU A 40 13.09 2.33 5.23
N PRO A 41 12.12 1.39 5.27
CA PRO A 41 10.91 1.57 6.05
C PRO A 41 11.25 1.60 7.55
N ILE A 42 10.66 2.54 8.28
CA ILE A 42 10.85 2.66 9.73
C ILE A 42 9.86 1.72 10.41
N MET A 43 10.38 0.72 11.13
CA MET A 43 9.54 -0.21 11.87
C MET A 43 9.21 0.36 13.24
N ILE A 44 7.92 0.47 13.56
CA ILE A 44 7.43 0.94 14.85
C ILE A 44 6.53 -0.12 15.49
N GLU A 45 6.55 -0.19 16.81
CA GLU A 45 5.58 -0.97 17.58
C GLU A 45 4.44 -0.04 17.99
N ALA A 46 3.22 -0.37 17.58
CA ALA A 46 2.03 0.37 17.93
C ALA A 46 1.66 0.15 19.40
N ALA A 47 0.78 1.00 19.95
CA ALA A 47 0.23 0.81 21.30
C ALA A 47 -0.47 -0.55 21.49
N SER A 48 -0.95 -1.15 20.39
CA SER A 48 -1.58 -2.47 20.35
C SER A 48 -0.59 -3.64 20.42
N GLY A 49 0.71 -3.40 20.34
CA GLY A 49 1.75 -4.43 20.19
C GLY A 49 1.92 -4.95 18.75
N GLU A 50 1.22 -4.37 17.78
CA GLU A 50 1.42 -4.68 16.36
C GLU A 50 2.60 -3.92 15.77
N MET A 51 3.38 -4.58 14.92
CA MET A 51 4.49 -3.94 14.20
C MET A 51 3.98 -3.27 12.92
N TYR A 52 4.18 -1.96 12.82
CA TYR A 52 3.86 -1.17 11.62
C TYR A 52 5.13 -0.73 10.89
N ALA A 53 5.04 -0.73 9.56
CA ALA A 53 6.07 -0.19 8.68
C ALA A 53 5.67 1.22 8.25
N VAL A 54 6.37 2.22 8.75
CA VAL A 54 6.20 3.62 8.38
C VAL A 54 7.03 3.91 7.13
N LEU A 55 6.34 4.22 6.04
CA LEU A 55 6.94 4.66 4.79
C LEU A 55 6.91 6.18 4.75
N LEU A 56 8.09 6.79 4.83
CA LEU A 56 8.23 8.23 4.59
C LEU A 56 8.23 8.48 3.08
N VAL A 57 7.11 8.98 2.60
CA VAL A 57 6.93 9.39 1.21
C VAL A 57 7.03 10.90 1.14
N GLN A 58 8.07 11.41 0.48
CA GLN A 58 8.21 12.83 0.19
C GLN A 58 7.66 13.09 -1.22
N CYS A 59 6.53 13.77 -1.27
CA CYS A 59 6.00 14.35 -2.49
C CYS A 59 6.31 15.85 -2.47
N LEU A 60 7.46 16.24 -3.01
CA LEU A 60 7.74 17.64 -3.28
C LEU A 60 7.22 17.99 -4.67
N MET A 61 5.95 18.37 -4.68
CA MET A 61 5.52 19.42 -5.59
C MET A 61 5.96 20.72 -4.94
N ASP A 62 7.08 21.29 -5.35
CA ASP A 62 7.25 22.71 -5.09
C ASP A 62 6.00 23.39 -5.67
N THR A 63 5.32 24.25 -4.90
CA THR A 63 4.19 25.05 -5.40
C THR A 63 4.65 26.06 -6.47
N GLN A 64 5.96 26.21 -6.67
CA GLN A 64 6.56 26.85 -7.84
C GLN A 64 6.82 25.86 -9.00
N GLY A 65 6.84 24.56 -8.74
CA GLY A 65 6.99 23.45 -9.69
C GLY A 65 5.67 22.94 -10.31
N THR A 66 4.50 23.26 -9.74
CA THR A 66 3.21 23.13 -10.43
C THR A 66 3.10 24.09 -11.63
N PHE A 67 3.95 25.11 -11.69
CA PHE A 67 3.98 26.16 -12.71
C PHE A 67 5.41 26.45 -13.20
N ASP A 68 6.22 25.41 -13.42
CA ASP A 68 7.51 25.58 -14.09
C ASP A 68 7.35 25.70 -15.62
N ASN A 69 8.32 26.33 -16.30
CA ASN A 69 8.29 26.51 -17.76
C ASN A 69 8.62 25.23 -18.56
N SER A 70 8.78 24.07 -17.92
CA SER A 70 9.35 22.85 -18.50
C SER A 70 8.49 21.59 -18.37
N SER A 71 7.54 21.57 -17.43
CA SER A 71 6.63 20.49 -17.13
C SER A 71 5.25 20.88 -17.59
N THR A 72 4.56 19.97 -18.26
CA THR A 72 3.17 20.24 -18.62
C THR A 72 2.32 20.22 -17.36
N TYR A 73 1.32 21.10 -17.29
CA TYR A 73 0.31 21.14 -16.22
C TYR A 73 -0.27 19.74 -15.91
N GLN A 74 -0.35 18.88 -16.93
CA GLN A 74 -0.79 17.49 -16.83
C GLN A 74 0.15 16.60 -16.01
N GLN A 75 1.48 16.67 -16.23
CA GLN A 75 2.45 15.88 -15.47
C GLN A 75 2.43 16.25 -13.98
N CYS A 76 2.24 17.54 -13.69
CA CYS A 76 2.08 18.02 -12.33
C CYS A 76 0.82 17.41 -11.67
N LEU A 77 -0.33 17.47 -12.34
CA LEU A 77 -1.57 16.90 -11.82
C LEU A 77 -1.51 15.38 -11.63
N THR A 78 -0.80 14.63 -12.48
CA THR A 78 -0.65 13.17 -12.34
C THR A 78 0.20 12.79 -11.13
N ILE A 79 1.39 13.38 -10.98
CA ILE A 79 2.26 13.15 -9.81
C ILE A 79 1.50 13.53 -8.53
N PHE A 80 0.68 14.57 -8.62
CA PHE A 80 -0.13 15.06 -7.54
C PHE A 80 -1.33 14.15 -7.17
N ALA A 81 -2.06 13.63 -8.16
CA ALA A 81 -3.13 12.68 -7.92
C ALA A 81 -2.58 11.40 -7.29
N LEU A 82 -1.46 10.91 -7.83
CA LEU A 82 -0.72 9.76 -7.29
C LEU A 82 -0.24 10.00 -5.86
N SER A 83 0.35 11.17 -5.60
CA SER A 83 0.85 11.50 -4.28
C SER A 83 -0.28 11.40 -3.28
N THR A 84 -1.43 12.03 -3.49
CA THR A 84 -2.46 12.08 -2.44
C THR A 84 -3.21 10.77 -2.23
N ILE A 85 -3.40 9.96 -3.27
CA ILE A 85 -3.97 8.62 -3.07
C ILE A 85 -3.06 7.79 -2.15
N VAL A 86 -1.73 7.97 -2.28
CA VAL A 86 -0.69 7.22 -1.57
C VAL A 86 -0.30 7.86 -0.22
N SER A 87 -0.17 9.18 -0.19
CA SER A 87 0.38 10.07 0.84
C SER A 87 -0.24 11.46 0.64
N CYS A 88 -1.34 11.73 1.36
CA CYS A 88 -2.12 12.97 1.32
C CYS A 88 -1.26 14.22 1.10
N VAL A 89 -1.61 15.11 0.14
CA VAL A 89 -1.49 16.59 0.18
C VAL A 89 -1.42 17.28 -1.23
N GLN A 90 -2.28 18.32 -1.44
CA GLN A 90 -2.20 19.56 -2.31
C GLN A 90 -2.71 19.71 -3.78
N HIS A 91 -4.03 19.73 -4.02
CA HIS A 91 -4.81 20.24 -5.19
C HIS A 91 -6.26 19.71 -5.09
N LEU A 92 -7.19 20.56 -4.70
CA LEU A 92 -8.48 20.13 -4.18
C LEU A 92 -9.47 19.67 -5.25
N SER A 93 -9.44 20.23 -6.45
CA SER A 93 -10.51 20.06 -7.45
C SER A 93 -10.70 18.62 -7.94
N LEU A 94 -9.64 17.94 -8.36
CA LEU A 94 -9.73 16.55 -8.82
C LEU A 94 -10.12 15.58 -7.68
N PHE A 95 -9.67 15.85 -6.45
CA PHE A 95 -10.07 15.04 -5.29
C PHE A 95 -11.48 15.28 -4.84
N VAL A 96 -11.96 16.50 -4.99
CA VAL A 96 -13.33 16.86 -4.71
C VAL A 96 -14.24 16.08 -5.67
N GLU A 97 -13.88 16.00 -6.95
CA GLU A 97 -14.63 15.23 -7.95
C GLU A 97 -14.55 13.71 -7.72
N TYR A 98 -13.35 13.16 -7.51
CA TYR A 98 -13.19 11.74 -7.12
C TYR A 98 -13.89 11.43 -5.79
N GLY A 99 -13.80 12.36 -4.84
CA GLY A 99 -14.50 12.33 -3.57
C GLY A 99 -15.99 12.18 -3.77
N LYS A 100 -16.64 12.97 -4.65
CA LYS A 100 -18.08 12.78 -4.98
C LYS A 100 -18.38 11.36 -5.42
N LEU A 101 -17.56 10.83 -6.34
CA LEU A 101 -17.75 9.49 -6.89
C LEU A 101 -17.50 8.38 -5.87
N ALA A 102 -16.56 8.58 -4.94
CA ALA A 102 -16.31 7.62 -3.87
C ALA A 102 -17.37 7.73 -2.75
N MET A 103 -17.90 8.92 -2.50
CA MET A 103 -18.97 9.16 -1.51
C MET A 103 -20.27 8.47 -1.88
N SER A 104 -20.59 8.24 -3.17
CA SER A 104 -21.75 7.42 -3.54
C SER A 104 -21.64 5.97 -3.04
N GLU A 105 -20.43 5.52 -2.71
CA GLU A 105 -20.13 4.20 -2.15
C GLU A 105 -19.75 4.27 -0.65
N GLU A 106 -19.94 5.42 0.02
CA GLU A 106 -19.53 5.66 1.42
C GLU A 106 -20.13 4.64 2.40
N GLN A 107 -21.40 4.27 2.21
CA GLN A 107 -22.07 3.28 3.05
C GLN A 107 -21.36 1.92 3.07
N ARG A 108 -20.52 1.64 2.08
CA ARG A 108 -19.83 0.35 1.91
C ARG A 108 -18.35 0.40 2.24
N PHE A 109 -17.67 1.54 2.04
CA PHE A 109 -16.22 1.66 2.21
C PHE A 109 -15.77 2.74 3.19
N GLY A 110 -16.70 3.53 3.73
CA GLY A 110 -16.39 4.70 4.54
C GLY A 110 -15.84 5.86 3.69
N LYS A 111 -15.22 6.83 4.37
CA LYS A 111 -14.59 7.96 3.70
C LYS A 111 -13.37 7.51 2.88
N PRO A 112 -13.13 8.10 1.69
CA PRO A 112 -12.04 7.70 0.80
C PRO A 112 -10.66 8.03 1.35
N PHE A 113 -10.56 9.02 2.24
CA PHE A 113 -9.30 9.49 2.79
C PHE A 113 -9.35 9.60 4.31
N GLN A 114 -8.21 9.38 4.95
CA GLN A 114 -8.07 9.37 6.41
C GLN A 114 -7.77 10.79 6.92
N THR A 115 -6.49 11.18 6.97
CA THR A 115 -6.06 12.44 7.57
C THR A 115 -5.50 13.40 6.52
N LEU A 116 -5.99 14.65 6.49
CA LEU A 116 -5.39 15.75 5.75
C LEU A 116 -4.84 16.79 6.72
N VAL A 117 -3.56 17.13 6.56
CA VAL A 117 -2.90 18.15 7.37
C VAL A 117 -2.53 19.34 6.51
N PHE A 118 -3.09 20.51 6.81
CA PHE A 118 -2.68 21.77 6.22
C PHE A 118 -1.47 22.33 6.96
N CYS A 119 -0.33 22.45 6.29
CA CYS A 119 0.86 23.10 6.85
C CYS A 119 1.03 24.47 6.19
N VAL A 120 0.61 25.53 6.87
CA VAL A 120 0.72 26.91 6.36
C VAL A 120 2.10 27.45 6.73
N ARG A 121 2.95 27.62 5.72
CA ARG A 121 4.31 28.14 5.89
C ARG A 121 4.29 29.67 5.95
N ASP A 122 5.27 30.24 6.64
CA ASP A 122 5.54 31.68 6.70
C ASP A 122 4.33 32.52 7.14
N PHE A 123 3.53 32.00 8.07
CA PHE A 123 2.33 32.66 8.54
C PHE A 123 2.65 33.99 9.26
N ARG A 124 1.98 35.07 8.83
CA ARG A 124 2.36 36.46 9.18
C ARG A 124 1.54 37.09 10.31
N ASN A 125 0.41 36.50 10.71
CA ASN A 125 -0.57 37.13 11.60
C ASN A 125 -0.75 36.36 12.93
N PRO A 126 0.31 36.16 13.74
CA PRO A 126 0.23 35.35 14.96
C PRO A 126 -0.67 35.95 16.06
N GLU A 127 -0.92 37.25 16.01
CA GLU A 127 -1.79 37.94 16.97
C GLU A 127 -3.27 37.56 16.80
N GLU A 128 -3.70 37.26 15.57
CA GLU A 128 -5.07 36.83 15.28
C GLU A 128 -5.21 35.31 15.47
N TYR A 129 -4.25 34.55 14.94
CA TYR A 129 -4.17 33.10 15.09
C TYR A 129 -2.78 32.72 15.56
N GLY A 130 -2.65 32.27 16.81
CA GLY A 130 -1.36 31.82 17.35
C GLY A 130 -0.71 30.72 16.50
N TYR A 131 0.61 30.59 16.56
CA TYR A 131 1.30 29.52 15.84
C TYR A 131 0.95 28.12 16.38
N GLY A 132 1.21 27.11 15.54
CA GLY A 132 0.99 25.70 15.87
C GLY A 132 -0.40 25.21 15.51
N GLU A 133 -0.80 24.11 16.17
CA GLU A 133 -2.04 23.37 15.88
C GLU A 133 -3.29 24.16 16.30
N GLN A 134 -3.31 24.69 17.53
CA GLN A 134 -4.49 25.34 18.10
C GLN A 134 -4.95 26.57 17.31
N GLY A 135 -4.01 27.40 16.85
CA GLY A 135 -4.35 28.54 15.99
C GLY A 135 -4.70 28.10 14.57
N GLY A 136 -4.06 27.03 14.08
CA GLY A 136 -4.39 26.42 12.79
C GLY A 136 -5.80 25.85 12.75
N GLU A 137 -6.27 25.19 13.80
CA GLU A 137 -7.64 24.70 13.92
C GLU A 137 -8.66 25.85 13.86
N LYS A 138 -8.41 26.95 14.58
CA LYS A 138 -9.28 28.14 14.56
C LYS A 138 -9.30 28.78 13.18
N PHE A 139 -8.14 28.95 12.57
CA PHE A 139 -7.99 29.50 11.22
C PHE A 139 -8.70 28.61 10.19
N LEU A 140 -8.47 27.29 10.24
CA LEU A 140 -9.07 26.34 9.32
C LEU A 140 -10.59 26.29 9.47
N LYS A 141 -11.10 26.32 10.69
CA LYS A 141 -12.55 26.35 10.96
C LYS A 141 -13.20 27.57 10.31
N GLN A 142 -12.58 28.74 10.41
CA GLN A 142 -13.07 29.95 9.74
C GLN A 142 -13.02 29.81 8.21
N VAL A 143 -11.92 29.30 7.66
CA VAL A 143 -11.74 29.12 6.20
C VAL A 143 -12.74 28.11 5.62
N LEU A 144 -13.05 27.04 6.36
CA LEU A 144 -13.98 26.00 5.91
C LEU A 144 -15.45 26.31 6.23
N THR A 145 -15.74 27.35 7.02
CA THR A 145 -17.13 27.76 7.29
C THR A 145 -17.79 28.22 6.00
N THR A 146 -18.92 27.60 5.66
CA THR A 146 -19.74 27.98 4.51
C THR A 146 -20.74 29.06 4.89
N SER A 147 -20.94 30.03 4.00
CA SER A 147 -21.97 31.07 4.13
C SER A 147 -22.85 31.07 2.88
N ALA A 148 -24.13 31.43 3.04
CA ALA A 148 -25.08 31.56 1.93
C ALA A 148 -24.60 32.58 0.87
N ASP A 149 -23.82 33.59 1.28
CA ASP A 149 -23.31 34.67 0.42
C ASP A 149 -22.13 34.24 -0.47
N GLN A 150 -21.56 33.06 -0.24
CA GLN A 150 -20.41 32.58 -1.01
C GLN A 150 -20.87 31.94 -2.33
N PRO A 151 -20.05 32.04 -3.40
CA PRO A 151 -20.25 31.31 -4.64
C PRO A 151 -20.50 29.81 -4.39
N GLU A 152 -21.45 29.23 -5.12
CA GLU A 152 -21.84 27.83 -4.97
C GLU A 152 -20.65 26.88 -5.14
N GLU A 153 -19.75 27.17 -6.07
CA GLU A 153 -18.53 26.41 -6.30
C GLU A 153 -17.64 26.32 -5.04
N LEU A 154 -17.47 27.43 -4.31
CA LEU A 154 -16.66 27.47 -3.10
C LEU A 154 -17.32 26.73 -1.94
N ARG A 155 -18.65 26.85 -1.80
CA ARG A 155 -19.40 26.10 -0.78
C ARG A 155 -19.29 24.60 -1.03
N CYS A 156 -19.50 24.19 -2.28
CA CYS A 156 -19.42 22.80 -2.71
C CYS A 156 -18.04 22.21 -2.38
N VAL A 157 -16.94 22.89 -2.73
CA VAL A 157 -15.57 22.42 -2.42
C VAL A 157 -15.34 22.24 -0.91
N ARG A 158 -15.83 23.15 -0.07
CA ARG A 158 -15.64 23.11 1.40
C ARG A 158 -16.43 21.99 2.07
N GLU A 159 -17.70 21.83 1.68
CA GLU A 159 -18.57 20.75 2.16
C GLU A 159 -17.97 19.39 1.78
N GLN A 160 -17.51 19.28 0.54
CA GLN A 160 -16.93 18.05 0.03
C GLN A 160 -15.60 17.70 0.69
N LEU A 161 -14.73 18.67 0.92
CA LEU A 161 -13.48 18.43 1.65
C LEU A 161 -13.79 17.87 3.04
N SER A 162 -14.77 18.45 3.74
CA SER A 162 -15.22 17.96 5.05
C SER A 162 -15.83 16.55 4.99
N GLY A 163 -16.47 16.20 3.87
CA GLY A 163 -17.02 14.86 3.61
C GLY A 163 -15.97 13.80 3.24
N CYS A 164 -14.91 14.17 2.52
CA CYS A 164 -13.97 13.19 1.95
C CYS A 164 -12.89 12.69 2.92
N PHE A 165 -12.59 13.46 3.97
CA PHE A 165 -11.54 13.13 4.95
C PHE A 165 -12.14 12.80 6.31
N GLU A 166 -11.60 11.80 7.00
CA GLU A 166 -11.94 11.45 8.38
C GLU A 166 -11.51 12.54 9.36
N GLN A 167 -10.30 13.07 9.17
CA GLN A 167 -9.74 14.12 10.00
C GLN A 167 -9.04 15.18 9.14
N ILE A 168 -9.26 16.45 9.47
CA ILE A 168 -8.58 17.57 8.86
C ILE A 168 -7.97 18.42 9.97
N SER A 169 -6.65 18.60 9.93
CA SER A 169 -5.93 19.44 10.88
C SER A 169 -5.13 20.52 10.15
N CYS A 170 -4.67 21.52 10.89
CA CYS A 170 -3.92 22.64 10.35
C CYS A 170 -2.85 23.10 11.34
N PHE A 171 -1.64 23.32 10.85
CA PHE A 171 -0.51 23.88 11.59
C PHE A 171 -0.08 25.19 10.94
N LEU A 172 -0.04 26.26 11.73
CA LEU A 172 0.49 27.55 11.30
C LEU A 172 1.96 27.64 11.71
N LEU A 173 2.85 27.64 10.73
CA LEU A 173 4.29 27.73 10.98
C LEU A 173 4.80 29.17 10.75
N PRO A 174 5.66 29.68 11.64
CA PRO A 174 6.31 30.97 11.44
C PRO A 174 7.33 30.91 10.30
N HIS A 175 7.82 32.07 9.88
CA HIS A 175 8.93 32.14 8.94
C HIS A 175 10.21 31.52 9.53
N PRO A 176 10.93 30.64 8.80
CA PRO A 176 12.08 29.88 9.32
C PRO A 176 13.30 30.78 9.60
N GLY A 177 13.32 31.98 9.04
CA GLY A 177 14.37 32.99 9.23
C GLY A 177 15.06 33.36 7.92
N TYR A 178 15.52 34.61 7.81
CA TYR A 178 16.13 35.15 6.58
C TYR A 178 17.37 34.38 6.14
N ARG A 179 18.14 33.82 7.08
CA ARG A 179 19.32 32.99 6.75
C ARG A 179 18.95 31.73 5.97
N VAL A 180 17.79 31.14 6.27
CA VAL A 180 17.30 29.94 5.58
C VAL A 180 16.62 30.29 4.26
N ALA A 181 15.83 31.37 4.24
CA ALA A 181 15.05 31.76 3.07
C ALA A 181 15.90 32.43 1.96
N GLU A 182 16.92 33.22 2.33
CA GLU A 182 17.59 34.13 1.38
C GLU A 182 19.04 33.74 1.07
N ARG A 183 19.69 32.88 1.87
CA ARG A 183 21.10 32.53 1.67
C ARG A 183 21.26 31.15 1.03
N GLN A 184 21.88 31.13 -0.15
CA GLN A 184 22.32 29.90 -0.81
C GLN A 184 23.42 29.14 -0.03
N SER A 185 24.04 29.79 0.95
CA SER A 185 25.05 29.18 1.84
C SER A 185 24.44 28.38 2.98
N PHE A 186 23.12 28.39 3.17
CA PHE A 186 22.50 27.55 4.19
C PHE A 186 22.77 26.07 3.87
N ARG A 187 23.15 25.31 4.89
CA ARG A 187 23.51 23.88 4.79
C ARG A 187 22.67 22.99 5.70
N GLY A 188 21.58 23.51 6.25
CA GLY A 188 20.68 22.73 7.11
C GLY A 188 21.03 22.77 8.59
N HIS A 189 21.91 23.68 9.03
CA HIS A 189 22.26 23.77 10.45
C HIS A 189 21.07 24.25 11.28
N VAL A 190 20.63 23.44 12.25
CA VAL A 190 19.44 23.72 13.06
C VAL A 190 19.60 25.01 13.86
N LYS A 191 20.79 25.32 14.38
CA LYS A 191 21.08 26.60 15.08
C LYS A 191 20.78 27.87 14.27
N GLU A 192 20.74 27.79 12.95
CA GLU A 192 20.46 28.95 12.08
C GLU A 192 18.96 29.18 11.87
N LEU A 193 18.11 28.23 12.26
CA LEU A 193 16.67 28.37 12.25
C LEU A 193 16.21 29.32 13.35
N ARG A 194 15.18 30.11 13.07
CA ARG A 194 14.55 30.99 14.06
C ARG A 194 14.07 30.15 15.27
N PRO A 195 14.33 30.56 16.53
CA PRO A 195 13.94 29.79 17.72
C PRO A 195 12.46 29.39 17.76
N ILE A 196 11.56 30.34 17.50
CA ILE A 196 10.11 30.09 17.48
C ILE A 196 9.73 29.04 16.41
N PHE A 197 10.40 29.06 15.24
CA PHE A 197 10.18 28.05 14.21
C PHE A 197 10.61 26.65 14.67
N ARG A 198 11.74 26.56 15.36
CA ARG A 198 12.22 25.30 15.96
C ARG A 198 11.24 24.78 17.00
N GLU A 199 10.74 25.62 17.88
CA GLU A 199 9.76 25.23 18.91
C GLU A 199 8.47 24.68 18.30
N GLU A 200 7.95 25.32 17.26
CA GLU A 200 6.74 24.82 16.58
C GLU A 200 7.00 23.52 15.81
N LEU A 201 8.18 23.34 15.22
CA LEU A 201 8.58 22.05 14.63
C LEU A 201 8.71 20.95 15.70
N LYS A 202 9.29 21.26 16.88
CA LYS A 202 9.39 20.32 18.01
C LYS A 202 8.02 19.85 18.49
N LYS A 203 6.96 20.65 18.30
CA LYS A 203 5.57 20.27 18.62
C LYS A 203 4.89 19.52 17.48
N MET A 204 5.04 20.01 16.25
CA MET A 204 4.37 19.47 15.07
C MET A 204 4.82 18.05 14.73
N ILE A 205 6.12 17.79 14.67
CA ILE A 205 6.63 16.48 14.21
C ILE A 205 6.18 15.34 15.13
N PRO A 206 6.31 15.44 16.47
CA PRO A 206 5.76 14.41 17.36
C PRO A 206 4.25 14.27 17.27
N SER A 207 3.50 15.36 17.05
CA SER A 207 2.03 15.28 16.85
C SER A 207 1.68 14.45 15.61
N LEU A 208 2.40 14.66 14.51
CA LEU A 208 2.16 13.97 13.24
C LEU A 208 2.67 12.52 13.19
N LEU A 209 3.80 12.24 13.83
CA LEU A 209 4.49 10.95 13.74
C LEU A 209 4.46 10.17 15.06
N ASN A 210 3.53 10.49 15.96
CA ASN A 210 3.38 9.79 17.23
C ASN A 210 3.13 8.29 16.98
N PRO A 211 4.03 7.38 17.43
CA PRO A 211 3.86 5.94 17.24
C PRO A 211 2.53 5.39 17.77
N HIS A 212 1.96 6.03 18.79
CA HIS A 212 0.68 5.64 19.40
C HIS A 212 -0.55 6.21 18.67
N ALA A 213 -0.37 7.20 17.81
CA ALA A 213 -1.46 7.81 17.02
C ALA A 213 -1.39 7.44 15.53
N LEU A 214 -0.29 6.85 15.06
CA LEU A 214 -0.14 6.41 13.69
C LEU A 214 -1.13 5.30 13.36
N GLN A 215 -1.98 5.56 12.37
CA GLN A 215 -2.96 4.62 11.88
C GLN A 215 -2.46 3.91 10.61
N PRO A 216 -2.80 2.62 10.41
CA PRO A 216 -2.50 1.95 9.16
C PRO A 216 -3.25 2.63 8.01
N LYS A 217 -2.65 2.61 6.82
CA LYS A 217 -3.32 3.10 5.61
C LYS A 217 -4.54 2.21 5.32
N ILE A 218 -5.72 2.83 5.24
CA ILE A 218 -6.96 2.16 4.87
C ILE A 218 -7.31 2.56 3.44
N ILE A 219 -7.59 1.57 2.59
CA ILE A 219 -8.14 1.77 1.24
C ILE A 219 -9.32 0.83 1.10
N ASN A 220 -10.48 1.37 0.69
CA ASN A 220 -11.73 0.63 0.55
C ASN A 220 -12.11 -0.16 1.83
N GLY A 221 -11.96 0.47 2.99
CA GLY A 221 -12.29 -0.14 4.30
C GLY A 221 -11.34 -1.25 4.78
N LYS A 222 -10.24 -1.53 4.09
CA LYS A 222 -9.25 -2.54 4.50
C LYS A 222 -7.88 -1.91 4.76
N ALA A 223 -7.19 -2.37 5.80
CA ALA A 223 -5.80 -2.02 6.06
C ALA A 223 -4.88 -2.56 4.95
N VAL A 224 -3.93 -1.73 4.52
CA VAL A 224 -3.05 -1.99 3.38
C VAL A 224 -1.63 -2.30 3.86
N THR A 225 -1.06 -3.40 3.38
CA THR A 225 0.34 -3.76 3.62
C THR A 225 1.27 -3.10 2.61
N CYS A 226 2.58 -2.97 2.90
CA CYS A 226 3.54 -2.37 1.97
C CYS A 226 3.54 -3.04 0.58
N ARG A 227 3.43 -4.37 0.54
CA ARG A 227 3.34 -5.12 -0.74
C ARG A 227 2.11 -4.70 -1.53
N LYS A 228 0.97 -4.59 -0.87
CA LYS A 228 -0.29 -4.16 -1.51
C LYS A 228 -0.20 -2.71 -1.95
N LEU A 229 0.35 -1.82 -1.10
CA LEU A 229 0.54 -0.41 -1.43
C LEU A 229 1.33 -0.23 -2.75
N MET A 230 2.32 -1.09 -2.98
CA MET A 230 3.06 -1.08 -4.25
C MET A 230 2.25 -1.58 -5.46
N GLN A 231 1.29 -2.47 -5.26
CA GLN A 231 0.36 -2.85 -6.32
C GLN A 231 -0.61 -1.72 -6.63
N TYR A 232 -1.15 -1.04 -5.60
CA TYR A 232 -1.96 0.17 -5.76
C TYR A 232 -1.20 1.22 -6.57
N PHE A 233 0.05 1.51 -6.20
CA PHE A 233 0.89 2.50 -6.90
C PHE A 233 1.04 2.18 -8.39
N LYS A 234 1.31 0.91 -8.73
CA LYS A 234 1.45 0.47 -10.13
C LYS A 234 0.15 0.64 -10.91
N GLU A 235 -0.98 0.23 -10.34
CA GLU A 235 -2.27 0.34 -11.03
C GLU A 235 -2.71 1.80 -11.21
N TYR A 236 -2.47 2.66 -10.22
CA TYR A 236 -2.73 4.10 -10.38
C TYR A 236 -1.80 4.71 -11.44
N ALA A 237 -0.50 4.42 -11.41
CA ALA A 237 0.44 4.91 -12.41
C ALA A 237 0.01 4.49 -13.83
N ASN A 238 -0.39 3.23 -14.01
CA ASN A 238 -0.92 2.73 -15.29
C ASN A 238 -2.23 3.41 -15.70
N SER A 239 -3.10 3.75 -14.74
CA SER A 239 -4.37 4.44 -15.02
C SER A 239 -4.18 5.91 -15.45
N PHE A 240 -2.99 6.47 -15.18
CA PHE A 240 -2.61 7.82 -15.55
C PHE A 240 -1.57 7.87 -16.69
N ASP A 241 -1.22 6.73 -17.29
CA ASP A 241 -0.25 6.61 -18.40
C ASP A 241 -0.81 7.12 -19.76
N GLY A 242 -1.79 8.02 -19.72
CA GLY A 242 -2.42 8.65 -20.87
C GLY A 242 -1.99 10.10 -21.03
N SER A 243 -2.05 10.62 -22.27
CA SER A 243 -1.82 12.05 -22.59
C SER A 243 -2.99 12.96 -22.16
N THR A 244 -4.00 12.41 -21.51
CA THR A 244 -5.19 13.10 -21.02
C THR A 244 -5.11 13.30 -19.51
N LEU A 245 -5.74 14.37 -19.03
CA LEU A 245 -5.83 14.62 -17.59
C LEU A 245 -6.43 13.40 -16.87
N PRO A 246 -5.89 13.02 -15.70
CA PRO A 246 -6.53 12.07 -14.81
C PRO A 246 -8.01 12.38 -14.60
N GLU A 247 -8.91 11.52 -15.08
CA GLU A 247 -10.34 11.65 -14.78
C GLU A 247 -10.65 10.94 -13.45
N ALA A 248 -11.54 11.52 -12.65
CA ALA A 248 -12.01 10.92 -11.41
C ALA A 248 -12.56 9.49 -11.60
N ASN A 249 -13.18 9.22 -12.76
CA ASN A 249 -13.63 7.89 -13.17
C ASN A 249 -12.48 6.90 -13.37
N SER A 250 -11.30 7.35 -13.83
CA SER A 250 -10.13 6.49 -13.99
C SER A 250 -9.65 5.98 -12.63
N ILE A 251 -9.64 6.84 -11.62
CA ILE A 251 -9.27 6.49 -10.23
C ILE A 251 -10.27 5.50 -9.64
N LEU A 252 -11.58 5.78 -9.81
CA LEU A 252 -12.64 4.88 -9.35
C LEU A 252 -12.54 3.50 -10.04
N ASN A 253 -12.31 3.47 -11.35
CA ASN A 253 -12.15 2.23 -12.11
C ASN A 253 -10.87 1.47 -11.71
N ALA A 254 -9.77 2.17 -11.41
CA ALA A 254 -8.56 1.56 -10.87
C ALA A 254 -8.83 0.92 -9.50
N ASN A 255 -9.59 1.58 -8.63
CA ASN A 255 -10.01 1.03 -7.34
C ASN A 255 -10.91 -0.19 -7.50
N ALA A 256 -11.92 -0.10 -8.37
CA ALA A 256 -12.81 -1.22 -8.70
C ALA A 256 -12.02 -2.42 -9.23
N LYS A 257 -11.07 -2.18 -10.13
CA LYS A 257 -10.17 -3.20 -10.67
C LYS A 257 -9.34 -3.85 -9.56
N LEU A 258 -8.77 -3.07 -8.66
CA LEU A 258 -7.98 -3.58 -7.52
C LEU A 258 -8.82 -4.43 -6.58
N ILE A 259 -10.04 -3.99 -6.23
CA ILE A 259 -10.98 -4.78 -5.43
C ILE A 259 -11.29 -6.12 -6.12
N CYS A 260 -11.54 -6.10 -7.44
CA CYS A 260 -11.80 -7.32 -8.20
C CYS A 260 -10.57 -8.24 -8.26
N ILE A 261 -9.36 -7.69 -8.40
CA ILE A 261 -8.10 -8.47 -8.37
C ILE A 261 -7.94 -9.14 -7.01
N GLU A 262 -8.20 -8.43 -5.91
CA GLU A 262 -8.15 -9.00 -4.57
C GLU A 262 -9.17 -10.12 -4.39
N ALA A 263 -10.42 -9.90 -4.80
CA ALA A 263 -11.48 -10.91 -4.73
C ALA A 263 -11.13 -12.16 -5.56
N ALA A 264 -10.54 -11.97 -6.75
CA ALA A 264 -10.08 -13.08 -7.60
C ALA A 264 -8.95 -13.87 -6.94
N HIS A 265 -7.98 -13.17 -6.32
CA HIS A 265 -6.90 -13.82 -5.59
C HIS A 265 -7.43 -14.60 -4.38
N GLU A 266 -8.31 -14.01 -3.56
CA GLU A 266 -8.95 -14.69 -2.42
C GLU A 266 -9.73 -15.93 -2.88
N ALA A 267 -10.49 -15.83 -3.97
CA ALA A 267 -11.20 -16.94 -4.59
C ALA A 267 -10.25 -18.06 -5.04
N LYS A 268 -9.15 -17.72 -5.72
CA LYS A 268 -8.13 -18.69 -6.16
C LYS A 268 -7.46 -19.39 -4.98
N VAL A 269 -7.08 -18.66 -3.94
CA VAL A 269 -6.49 -19.24 -2.72
C VAL A 269 -7.48 -20.19 -2.03
N ALA A 270 -8.76 -19.81 -1.94
CA ALA A 270 -9.78 -20.69 -1.37
C ALA A 270 -9.96 -21.98 -2.19
N TYR A 271 -9.95 -21.88 -3.52
CA TYR A 271 -9.95 -23.04 -4.42
C TYR A 271 -8.76 -23.96 -4.17
N CYS A 272 -7.53 -23.42 -4.17
CA CYS A 272 -6.33 -24.21 -3.95
C CYS A 272 -6.35 -24.90 -2.59
N ARG A 273 -6.70 -24.18 -1.51
CA ARG A 273 -6.84 -24.78 -0.16
C ARG A 273 -7.88 -25.91 -0.13
N GLY A 274 -8.99 -25.75 -0.84
CA GLY A 274 -10.01 -26.79 -0.98
C GLY A 274 -9.47 -28.04 -1.69
N MET A 275 -8.80 -27.84 -2.82
CA MET A 275 -8.21 -28.91 -3.63
C MET A 275 -7.06 -29.61 -2.91
N ASP A 276 -6.17 -28.88 -2.23
CA ASP A 276 -5.10 -29.45 -1.41
C ASP A 276 -5.69 -30.38 -0.34
N ARG A 277 -6.72 -29.93 0.41
CA ARG A 277 -7.40 -30.78 1.40
C ARG A 277 -8.03 -32.02 0.79
N SER A 278 -8.66 -31.90 -0.37
CA SER A 278 -9.26 -33.04 -1.07
C SER A 278 -8.21 -34.00 -1.61
N THR A 279 -7.03 -33.50 -1.99
CA THR A 279 -5.95 -34.28 -2.60
C THR A 279 -4.87 -34.70 -1.61
N MET A 280 -4.99 -34.42 -0.30
CA MET A 280 -3.97 -34.67 0.72
C MET A 280 -3.51 -36.13 0.84
N GLY A 281 -4.32 -37.11 0.47
CA GLY A 281 -4.00 -38.53 0.63
C GLY A 281 -2.82 -39.00 -0.25
N SER A 282 -2.03 -39.96 0.23
CA SER A 282 -0.88 -40.51 -0.53
C SER A 282 -1.28 -41.36 -1.73
N ARG A 283 -2.53 -41.83 -1.79
CA ARG A 283 -3.05 -42.65 -2.90
C ARG A 283 -3.65 -41.77 -4.00
N MET A 284 -3.50 -42.23 -5.25
CA MET A 284 -4.13 -41.60 -6.41
C MET A 284 -5.66 -41.61 -6.26
N MET A 285 -6.28 -40.45 -6.49
CA MET A 285 -7.73 -40.33 -6.54
C MET A 285 -8.27 -40.67 -7.94
N PRO A 286 -9.44 -41.32 -8.06
CA PRO A 286 -10.12 -41.49 -9.34
C PRO A 286 -10.46 -40.12 -9.98
N GLU A 287 -10.35 -40.03 -11.30
CA GLU A 287 -10.59 -38.80 -12.06
C GLU A 287 -11.97 -38.20 -11.79
N LYS A 288 -13.01 -39.04 -11.71
CA LYS A 288 -14.37 -38.60 -11.38
C LYS A 288 -14.44 -37.85 -10.05
N ARG A 289 -13.77 -38.36 -9.00
CA ARG A 289 -13.76 -37.72 -7.66
C ARG A 289 -12.94 -36.44 -7.66
N LEU A 290 -11.87 -36.38 -8.46
CA LEU A 290 -11.08 -35.15 -8.63
C LEU A 290 -11.91 -34.06 -9.30
N LEU A 291 -12.70 -34.40 -10.33
CA LEU A 291 -13.60 -33.47 -11.02
C LEU A 291 -14.75 -33.02 -10.10
N GLU A 292 -15.34 -33.92 -9.32
CA GLU A 292 -16.35 -33.55 -8.31
C GLU A 292 -15.79 -32.56 -7.28
N ALA A 293 -14.56 -32.78 -6.81
CA ALA A 293 -13.88 -31.86 -5.91
C ALA A 293 -13.59 -30.51 -6.58
N HIS A 294 -13.14 -30.52 -7.83
CA HIS A 294 -12.92 -29.31 -8.63
C HIS A 294 -14.20 -28.48 -8.78
N ILE A 295 -15.33 -29.11 -9.15
CA ILE A 295 -16.62 -28.42 -9.30
C ILE A 295 -17.04 -27.81 -7.95
N LYS A 296 -16.97 -28.58 -6.86
CA LYS A 296 -17.34 -28.12 -5.53
C LYS A 296 -16.54 -26.90 -5.08
N HIS A 297 -15.21 -26.97 -5.19
CA HIS A 297 -14.34 -25.87 -4.76
C HIS A 297 -14.34 -24.72 -5.77
N GLY A 298 -14.58 -24.98 -7.05
CA GLY A 298 -14.76 -23.98 -8.10
C GLY A 298 -16.01 -23.13 -7.87
N ILE A 299 -17.16 -23.75 -7.56
CA ILE A 299 -18.38 -23.03 -7.16
C ILE A 299 -18.12 -22.17 -5.92
N THR A 300 -17.38 -22.70 -4.94
CA THR A 300 -17.03 -21.95 -3.73
C THR A 300 -16.20 -20.72 -4.06
N ALA A 301 -15.19 -20.85 -4.93
CA ALA A 301 -14.37 -19.73 -5.39
C ALA A 301 -15.18 -18.68 -6.17
N LEU A 302 -16.08 -19.11 -7.06
CA LEU A 302 -16.96 -18.20 -7.79
C LEU A 302 -17.92 -17.46 -6.86
N ASN A 303 -18.47 -18.13 -5.85
CA ASN A 303 -19.32 -17.49 -4.83
C ASN A 303 -18.55 -16.47 -3.98
N ILE A 304 -17.25 -16.68 -3.74
CA ILE A 304 -16.39 -15.69 -3.08
C ILE A 304 -16.23 -14.46 -3.99
N TYR A 305 -15.94 -14.67 -5.27
CA TYR A 305 -15.80 -13.59 -6.23
C TYR A 305 -17.10 -12.82 -6.47
N ASP A 306 -18.27 -13.48 -6.47
CA ASP A 306 -19.56 -12.81 -6.70
C ASP A 306 -19.98 -11.89 -5.55
N LYS A 307 -19.42 -12.10 -4.34
CA LYS A 307 -19.57 -11.17 -3.22
C LYS A 307 -18.76 -9.88 -3.42
N CYS A 308 -17.88 -9.82 -4.42
CA CYS A 308 -17.13 -8.62 -4.77
C CYS A 308 -18.10 -7.45 -5.05
N PRO A 309 -17.84 -6.27 -4.47
CA PRO A 309 -18.58 -5.06 -4.79
C PRO A 309 -18.65 -4.80 -6.31
N LYS A 310 -19.84 -4.40 -6.77
CA LYS A 310 -20.12 -4.13 -8.19
C LYS A 310 -19.83 -2.66 -8.50
N ILE A 311 -18.56 -2.28 -8.41
CA ILE A 311 -18.09 -0.90 -8.62
C ILE A 311 -17.44 -0.80 -10.01
N GLY A 312 -17.56 0.36 -10.66
CA GLY A 312 -16.96 0.60 -11.97
C GLY A 312 -17.68 -0.15 -13.10
N THR A 313 -17.03 -0.28 -14.25
CA THR A 313 -17.63 -0.92 -15.43
C THR A 313 -17.72 -2.44 -15.29
N ALA A 314 -18.87 -3.01 -15.68
CA ALA A 314 -19.09 -4.45 -15.65
C ALA A 314 -18.06 -5.24 -16.48
N GLU A 315 -17.47 -4.61 -17.50
CA GLU A 315 -16.43 -5.15 -18.35
C GLU A 315 -15.17 -5.56 -17.58
N ILE A 316 -14.68 -4.71 -16.67
CA ILE A 316 -13.49 -4.99 -15.86
C ILE A 316 -13.71 -6.25 -15.02
N ARG A 317 -14.87 -6.32 -14.37
CA ARG A 317 -15.24 -7.45 -13.53
C ARG A 317 -15.39 -8.74 -14.35
N ASN A 318 -16.01 -8.67 -15.52
CA ASN A 318 -16.20 -9.83 -16.39
C ASN A 318 -14.86 -10.34 -16.95
N ARG A 319 -13.95 -9.44 -17.33
CA ARG A 319 -12.60 -9.80 -17.79
C ARG A 319 -11.78 -10.47 -16.69
N LEU A 320 -11.84 -9.95 -15.47
CA LEU A 320 -11.15 -10.56 -14.32
C LEU A 320 -11.79 -11.89 -13.89
N LEU A 321 -13.10 -12.03 -14.01
CA LEU A 321 -13.80 -13.30 -13.80
C LEU A 321 -13.35 -14.37 -14.81
N ALA A 322 -13.27 -14.02 -16.09
CA ALA A 322 -12.77 -14.93 -17.12
C ALA A 322 -11.32 -15.36 -16.83
N LYS A 323 -10.47 -14.42 -16.42
CA LYS A 323 -9.09 -14.73 -16.00
C LYS A 323 -9.04 -15.63 -14.76
N LEU A 324 -9.91 -15.42 -13.78
CA LEU A 324 -10.02 -16.30 -12.60
C LEU A 324 -10.41 -17.72 -13.00
N GLN A 325 -11.36 -17.88 -13.93
CA GLN A 325 -11.77 -19.19 -14.45
C GLN A 325 -10.61 -19.89 -15.18
N GLU A 326 -9.86 -19.16 -16.00
CA GLU A 326 -8.65 -19.66 -16.66
C GLU A 326 -7.59 -20.12 -15.65
N ASP A 327 -7.33 -19.31 -14.62
CA ASP A 327 -6.41 -19.63 -13.53
C ASP A 327 -6.83 -20.89 -12.74
N ILE A 328 -8.12 -21.04 -12.45
CA ILE A 328 -8.68 -22.23 -11.77
C ILE A 328 -8.52 -23.48 -12.64
N ASN A 329 -8.74 -23.35 -13.95
CA ASN A 329 -8.55 -24.44 -14.90
C ASN A 329 -7.06 -24.82 -15.03
N ALA A 330 -6.15 -23.85 -15.04
CA ALA A 330 -4.72 -24.11 -15.03
C ALA A 330 -4.26 -24.84 -13.75
N GLU A 331 -4.80 -24.45 -12.59
CA GLU A 331 -4.58 -25.15 -11.32
C GLU A 331 -5.16 -26.57 -11.33
N LEU A 332 -6.33 -26.80 -11.94
CA LEU A 332 -6.87 -28.15 -12.13
C LEU A 332 -5.88 -29.04 -12.89
N GLU A 333 -5.30 -28.55 -13.99
CA GLU A 333 -4.29 -29.31 -14.74
C GLU A 333 -3.04 -29.61 -13.90
N ARG A 334 -2.63 -28.70 -13.01
CA ARG A 334 -1.58 -28.96 -12.01
C ARG A 334 -1.99 -30.09 -11.06
N TYR A 335 -3.21 -30.06 -10.51
CA TYR A 335 -3.70 -31.13 -9.62
C TYR A 335 -3.85 -32.47 -10.33
N LYS A 336 -4.27 -32.51 -11.61
CA LYS A 336 -4.30 -33.74 -12.41
C LYS A 336 -2.90 -34.36 -12.53
N ARG A 337 -1.87 -33.55 -12.85
CA ARG A 337 -0.48 -34.02 -12.92
C ARG A 337 0.02 -34.55 -11.57
N LEU A 338 -0.22 -33.81 -10.48
CA LEU A 338 0.18 -34.24 -9.13
C LEU A 338 -0.53 -35.52 -8.69
N ASN A 339 -1.81 -35.67 -9.04
CA ASN A 339 -2.57 -36.88 -8.73
C ASN A 339 -2.07 -38.09 -9.54
N MET A 340 -1.74 -37.90 -10.82
CA MET A 340 -1.15 -38.96 -11.65
C MET A 340 0.24 -39.40 -11.15
N ALA A 341 1.06 -38.48 -10.64
CA ALA A 341 2.36 -38.82 -10.05
C ALA A 341 2.22 -39.79 -8.85
N LYS A 342 1.12 -39.73 -8.10
CA LYS A 342 0.83 -40.66 -7.00
C LYS A 342 0.60 -42.10 -7.46
N LYS A 343 0.24 -42.30 -8.73
CA LYS A 343 0.13 -43.64 -9.34
C LYS A 343 1.50 -44.32 -9.37
N VAL A 344 2.53 -43.58 -9.76
CA VAL A 344 3.90 -44.09 -9.93
C VAL A 344 4.51 -44.42 -8.57
N THR A 345 4.36 -43.53 -7.58
CA THR A 345 4.83 -43.81 -6.21
C THR A 345 4.04 -44.95 -5.57
N GLY A 346 2.71 -45.01 -5.73
CA GLY A 346 1.89 -46.10 -5.22
C GLY A 346 2.28 -47.48 -5.80
N CYS A 347 2.61 -47.54 -7.10
CA CYS A 347 3.13 -48.75 -7.72
C CYS A 347 4.55 -49.10 -7.24
N ALA A 348 5.44 -48.13 -7.10
CA ALA A 348 6.79 -48.37 -6.58
C ALA A 348 6.76 -48.90 -5.13
N SER A 349 5.92 -48.31 -4.27
CA SER A 349 5.71 -48.77 -2.89
C SER A 349 5.04 -50.14 -2.81
N ALA A 350 4.08 -50.42 -3.71
CA ALA A 350 3.46 -51.73 -3.80
C ALA A 350 4.44 -52.81 -4.29
N MET A 351 5.36 -52.46 -5.20
CA MET A 351 6.41 -53.38 -5.66
C MET A 351 7.47 -53.65 -4.58
N THR A 352 7.80 -52.66 -3.73
CA THR A 352 8.67 -52.90 -2.56
C THR A 352 7.96 -53.74 -1.49
N ALA A 353 6.67 -53.49 -1.24
CA ALA A 353 5.90 -54.27 -0.27
C ALA A 353 5.60 -55.71 -0.72
N CYS A 354 5.51 -55.96 -2.03
CA CYS A 354 5.34 -57.30 -2.61
C CYS A 354 6.68 -58.00 -2.93
N GLY A 355 7.83 -57.34 -2.69
CA GLY A 355 9.16 -57.86 -3.00
C GLY A 355 9.71 -58.90 -2.01
N ASP A 356 9.12 -59.02 -0.81
CA ASP A 356 9.61 -59.93 0.25
C ASP A 356 8.87 -61.27 0.29
N SER A 357 8.26 -61.72 -0.81
CA SER A 357 7.56 -63.01 -0.84
C SER A 357 7.65 -63.72 -2.19
N ALA A 358 8.87 -64.03 -2.62
CA ALA A 358 9.25 -65.30 -3.27
C ALA A 358 10.59 -65.17 -4.02
N LEU A 359 11.72 -65.51 -3.37
CA LEU A 359 12.87 -66.15 -4.04
C LEU A 359 13.93 -66.62 -3.02
N LEU A 360 13.58 -67.65 -2.24
CA LEU A 360 14.55 -68.56 -1.63
C LEU A 360 14.76 -69.72 -2.61
N GLY A 361 15.88 -69.74 -3.33
CA GLY A 361 16.23 -70.89 -4.18
C GLY A 361 17.30 -70.64 -5.24
N LEU A 362 18.57 -70.74 -4.83
CA LEU A 362 19.74 -71.28 -5.57
C LEU A 362 20.13 -70.68 -6.94
N GLY A 363 21.38 -70.19 -7.03
CA GLY A 363 22.14 -70.25 -8.28
C GLY A 363 23.20 -69.17 -8.49
N LEU A 364 24.46 -69.54 -8.24
CA LEU A 364 25.72 -68.82 -8.52
C LEU A 364 25.81 -68.17 -9.92
N GLY A 365 26.47 -67.01 -10.00
CA GLY A 365 26.98 -66.47 -11.27
C GLY A 365 27.52 -65.05 -11.16
N ALA A 366 28.82 -64.93 -10.89
CA ALA A 366 29.55 -63.67 -10.81
C ALA A 366 29.66 -62.96 -12.17
N ALA A 367 29.53 -61.63 -12.19
CA ALA A 367 30.28 -60.74 -13.08
C ALA A 367 30.24 -59.31 -12.52
N ALA A 368 31.39 -58.86 -12.06
CA ALA A 368 31.67 -57.50 -11.64
C ALA A 368 31.93 -56.61 -12.86
N SER A 369 31.42 -55.37 -12.84
CA SER A 369 32.15 -54.18 -13.29
C SER A 369 31.29 -52.93 -13.16
N GLY A 370 31.84 -51.86 -12.56
CA GLY A 370 31.44 -50.49 -12.86
C GLY A 370 31.01 -49.64 -11.67
N GLU A 371 31.99 -49.16 -10.91
CA GLU A 371 31.85 -48.07 -9.94
C GLU A 371 31.28 -46.78 -10.56
N ARG A 372 30.40 -46.09 -9.83
CA ARG A 372 30.70 -44.81 -9.17
C ARG A 372 29.47 -44.33 -8.39
N GLY A 373 29.63 -44.30 -7.07
CA GLY A 373 28.68 -43.66 -6.17
C GLY A 373 28.79 -42.14 -6.21
N VAL A 374 27.67 -41.48 -5.91
CA VAL A 374 27.64 -40.35 -4.98
C VAL A 374 26.45 -40.59 -4.05
N LEU A 375 26.78 -40.95 -2.81
CA LEU A 375 25.93 -40.87 -1.64
C LEU A 375 25.96 -39.43 -1.13
N LEU A 376 24.82 -38.85 -0.77
CA LEU A 376 24.63 -37.81 0.26
C LEU A 376 23.11 -37.58 0.36
N ALA A 377 22.43 -38.33 1.24
CA ALA A 377 22.05 -37.90 2.58
C ALA A 377 20.98 -36.79 2.59
N ALA A 378 19.73 -37.18 2.83
CA ALA A 378 18.73 -36.35 3.52
C ALA A 378 19.08 -36.32 5.04
N PRO A 379 18.34 -35.61 5.93
CA PRO A 379 17.30 -34.58 5.79
C PRO A 379 17.64 -33.33 6.66
N PHE A 380 16.75 -32.32 6.78
CA PHE A 380 16.24 -31.82 8.08
C PHE A 380 15.30 -30.62 7.90
N HIS A 381 14.11 -30.75 8.49
CA HIS A 381 13.24 -29.67 8.93
C HIS A 381 13.88 -28.96 10.13
N LEU A 382 13.72 -27.63 10.25
CA LEU A 382 13.23 -27.01 11.48
C LEU A 382 12.83 -25.56 11.22
N ALA A 383 11.66 -25.23 11.73
CA ALA A 383 11.18 -23.87 11.91
C ALA A 383 12.03 -23.15 12.97
N ASN A 384 12.24 -21.85 12.76
CA ASN A 384 11.83 -20.79 13.68
C ASN A 384 11.61 -19.51 12.88
#